data_AF-A0A538CW63-F1
#
_entry.id   AF-A0A538CW63-F1
#
_cell.length_a   1.000
_cell.length_b   1.000
_cell.length_c   1.000
_cell.angle_alpha   90.00
_cell.angle_beta   90.00
_cell.angle_gamma   90.00
#
_symmetry.space_group_name_H-M   'P 1'
#
loop_
_entity.id
_entity.type
_entity.pdbx_description
1 polymer ?
#
loop_
_entity_poly.entity_id
_entity_poly.type
_entity_poly.pdbx_seq_one_letter_code
_entity_poly.pdbx_strand_id
1 'polypeptide(L)'
;MLCIDSRGRALRSRSLDCRGGFGGRLAVTGVAHHPYTRGGSQPPTSKGSSTEITISSISRLKTILRQAQAKRRIPRNLPIQYTEYGFQTNPPDGLFGVSLAKQAAWINESDFIAWHDPRVRAVAQYEMRDEASLAAFQTGLRFNDGRLKPSWAAYRLPLWVARRGSKLLVWGQLRPAADGAVEQVDIQNAPTANGAFTSVKTVTVRSRKGFFNVKLPKRAGVWRVSWTPSTGGAAILSRVARPGR
;
A
#
# COMPACT_ATOMS: atom_id res chain seq x y z
N MET A 1 13.00 -22.18 -10.31
CA MET A 1 13.76 -20.94 -10.53
C MET A 1 14.84 -20.66 -9.49
N LEU A 2 14.53 -20.49 -8.19
CA LEU A 2 15.59 -20.20 -7.19
C LEU A 2 16.47 -21.39 -6.82
N CYS A 3 16.06 -22.63 -7.14
CA CYS A 3 16.83 -23.85 -6.89
C CYS A 3 17.32 -23.99 -5.44
N ILE A 4 16.38 -23.74 -4.51
CA ILE A 4 16.52 -23.98 -3.07
C ILE A 4 15.29 -24.76 -2.56
N ASP A 5 15.47 -25.60 -1.54
CA ASP A 5 14.38 -26.33 -0.88
C ASP A 5 13.70 -25.49 0.23
N SER A 6 12.69 -26.06 0.90
CA SER A 6 11.97 -25.41 2.00
C SER A 6 12.83 -25.09 3.22
N ARG A 7 14.04 -25.68 3.32
CA ARG A 7 15.05 -25.41 4.36
C ARG A 7 16.15 -24.46 3.86
N GLY A 8 16.02 -23.91 2.64
CA GLY A 8 17.01 -23.02 2.03
C GLY A 8 18.28 -23.72 1.54
N ARG A 9 18.30 -25.05 1.44
CA ARG A 9 19.43 -25.82 0.89
C ARG A 9 19.38 -25.79 -0.63
N ALA A 10 20.54 -25.81 -1.28
CA ALA A 10 20.59 -25.80 -2.73
C ALA A 10 20.03 -27.10 -3.31
N LEU A 11 19.08 -26.98 -4.23
CA LEU A 11 18.57 -28.12 -5.00
C LEU A 11 19.56 -28.46 -6.12
N ARG A 12 19.75 -29.77 -6.35
CA ARG A 12 20.59 -30.32 -7.44
C ARG A 12 19.77 -31.16 -8.43
N SER A 13 18.49 -30.85 -8.57
CA SER A 13 17.57 -31.57 -9.45
C SER A 13 17.87 -31.29 -10.92
N ARG A 14 17.95 -32.35 -11.74
CA ARG A 14 18.00 -32.25 -13.20
C ARG A 14 16.63 -31.95 -13.80
N SER A 15 15.54 -32.49 -13.22
CA SER A 15 14.17 -32.26 -13.70
C SER A 15 13.71 -30.81 -13.53
N LEU A 16 14.24 -30.10 -12.53
CA LEU A 16 14.00 -28.67 -12.31
C LEU A 16 15.08 -27.78 -12.95
N ASP A 17 15.97 -28.38 -13.75
CA ASP A 17 17.12 -27.74 -14.40
C ASP A 17 17.98 -26.88 -13.45
N CYS A 18 18.13 -27.35 -12.20
CA CYS A 18 18.95 -26.68 -11.18
C CYS A 18 20.45 -26.91 -11.34
N ARG A 19 20.85 -27.70 -12.34
CA ARG A 19 22.24 -27.89 -12.77
C ARG A 19 22.54 -27.24 -14.12
N GLY A 20 21.53 -26.78 -14.87
CA GLY A 20 21.67 -26.02 -16.11
C GLY A 20 21.16 -24.59 -15.94
N GLY A 21 20.15 -24.18 -16.70
CA GLY A 21 19.71 -22.79 -16.86
C GLY A 21 19.26 -22.11 -15.56
N PHE A 22 18.65 -22.84 -14.63
CA PHE A 22 18.26 -22.32 -13.31
C PHE A 22 19.30 -22.61 -12.21
N GLY A 23 20.40 -23.28 -12.56
CA GLY A 23 21.52 -23.57 -11.68
C GLY A 23 22.48 -22.40 -11.49
N GLY A 24 22.32 -21.30 -12.21
CA GLY A 24 23.12 -20.09 -12.09
C GLY A 24 22.57 -19.07 -11.09
N ARG A 25 23.21 -17.88 -11.07
CA ARG A 25 22.66 -16.68 -10.43
C ARG A 25 21.76 -15.97 -11.43
N LEU A 26 20.52 -15.67 -11.04
CA LEU A 26 19.61 -14.89 -11.88
C LEU A 26 20.06 -13.43 -11.96
N ALA A 27 20.05 -12.89 -13.18
CA ALA A 27 20.32 -11.48 -13.46
C ALA A 27 19.06 -10.64 -13.25
N VAL A 28 18.71 -10.39 -11.98
CA VAL A 28 17.49 -9.65 -11.60
C VAL A 28 17.83 -8.42 -10.77
N THR A 29 17.01 -7.38 -10.87
CA THR A 29 17.20 -6.10 -10.15
C THR A 29 16.12 -5.82 -9.10
N GLY A 30 15.10 -6.67 -9.01
CA GLY A 30 14.03 -6.56 -8.02
C GLY A 30 13.16 -7.82 -7.97
N VAL A 31 12.19 -7.80 -7.06
CA VAL A 31 11.20 -8.88 -6.88
C VAL A 31 9.81 -8.27 -6.98
N ALA A 32 9.03 -8.72 -7.96
CA ALA A 32 7.60 -8.44 -8.03
C ALA A 32 6.84 -9.38 -7.07
N HIS A 33 5.87 -8.84 -6.34
CA HIS A 33 5.05 -9.62 -5.40
C HIS A 33 3.64 -9.05 -5.34
N HIS A 34 2.61 -9.91 -5.31
CA HIS A 34 1.20 -9.51 -5.23
C HIS A 34 0.68 -9.87 -3.83
N PRO A 35 0.71 -8.94 -2.85
CA PRO A 35 0.55 -9.27 -1.43
C PRO A 35 -0.91 -9.40 -0.96
N TYR A 36 -1.79 -9.98 -1.78
CA TYR A 36 -3.21 -10.16 -1.48
C TYR A 36 -3.48 -11.09 -0.31
N THR A 37 -4.49 -10.74 0.48
CA THR A 37 -5.15 -11.66 1.41
C THR A 37 -6.51 -12.00 0.83
N ARG A 38 -6.74 -13.27 0.45
CA ARG A 38 -7.98 -13.74 -0.19
C ARG A 38 -8.48 -12.79 -1.29
N GLY A 39 -7.64 -12.49 -2.28
CA GLY A 39 -8.02 -11.64 -3.44
C GLY A 39 -8.38 -10.19 -3.12
N GLY A 40 -8.09 -9.71 -1.91
CA GLY A 40 -8.40 -8.32 -1.51
C GLY A 40 -9.73 -8.18 -0.77
N SER A 41 -10.27 -9.27 -0.23
CA SER A 41 -11.53 -9.28 0.53
C SER A 41 -11.35 -9.17 2.05
N GLN A 42 -10.11 -9.05 2.51
CA GLN A 42 -9.77 -9.06 3.94
C GLN A 42 -8.90 -7.84 4.31
N PRO A 43 -8.93 -7.40 5.59
CA PRO A 43 -8.06 -6.33 6.07
C PRO A 43 -6.58 -6.57 5.73
N PRO A 44 -5.78 -5.52 5.46
CA PRO A 44 -4.36 -5.66 5.16
C PRO A 44 -3.56 -6.31 6.31
N THR A 45 -4.06 -6.19 7.55
CA THR A 45 -3.44 -6.78 8.74
C THR A 45 -3.87 -8.23 8.99
N SER A 46 -4.81 -8.78 8.20
CA SER A 46 -5.24 -10.16 8.36
C SER A 46 -4.09 -11.13 8.11
N LYS A 47 -4.09 -12.22 8.87
CA LYS A 47 -3.17 -13.34 8.63
C LYS A 47 -3.66 -14.09 7.39
N GLY A 48 -2.77 -14.29 6.42
CA GLY A 48 -3.01 -15.22 5.31
C GLY A 48 -2.85 -16.67 5.75
N SER A 49 -3.10 -17.60 4.83
CA SER A 49 -2.81 -19.01 5.03
C SER A 49 -1.30 -19.29 5.07
N SER A 50 -0.92 -20.51 5.44
CA SER A 50 0.47 -20.97 5.35
C SER A 50 1.00 -21.03 3.91
N THR A 51 0.14 -20.97 2.90
CA THR A 51 0.52 -20.99 1.48
C THR A 51 0.51 -19.60 0.84
N GLU A 52 0.02 -18.58 1.54
CA GLU A 52 -0.01 -17.18 1.08
C GLU A 52 1.15 -16.37 1.66
N ILE A 53 1.70 -15.43 0.88
CA ILE A 53 2.52 -14.34 1.40
C ILE A 53 1.77 -13.03 1.15
N THR A 54 1.16 -12.52 2.21
CA THR A 54 0.37 -11.29 2.24
C THR A 54 1.24 -10.08 2.62
N ILE A 55 0.66 -8.88 2.58
CA ILE A 55 1.37 -7.66 3.05
C ILE A 55 1.78 -7.78 4.53
N SER A 56 0.92 -8.38 5.36
CA SER A 56 1.16 -8.62 6.79
C SER A 56 2.24 -9.68 7.08
N SER A 57 2.62 -10.47 6.08
CA SER A 57 3.57 -11.59 6.22
C SER A 57 4.77 -11.48 5.29
N ILE A 58 5.07 -10.28 4.79
CA ILE A 58 6.19 -10.00 3.87
C ILE A 58 7.57 -10.45 4.39
N SER A 59 7.73 -10.59 5.71
CA SER A 59 8.93 -11.16 6.33
C SER A 59 9.25 -12.56 5.83
N ARG A 60 8.24 -13.35 5.44
CA ARG A 60 8.41 -14.69 4.85
C ARG A 60 9.10 -14.63 3.49
N LEU A 61 8.68 -13.72 2.61
CA LEU A 61 9.35 -13.48 1.33
C LEU A 61 10.80 -13.04 1.56
N LYS A 62 11.04 -12.11 2.48
CA LYS A 62 12.40 -11.65 2.79
C LYS A 62 13.30 -12.79 3.27
N THR A 63 12.77 -13.78 3.99
CA THR A 63 13.50 -14.98 4.39
C THR A 63 13.85 -15.86 3.19
N ILE A 64 12.90 -16.13 2.29
CA ILE A 64 13.15 -16.89 1.05
C ILE A 64 14.23 -16.19 0.21
N LEU A 65 14.13 -14.87 0.03
CA LEU A 65 15.13 -14.09 -0.69
C LEU A 65 16.51 -14.17 -0.03
N ARG A 66 16.58 -14.11 1.31
CA ARG A 66 17.84 -14.25 2.05
C ARG A 66 18.47 -15.64 1.85
N GLN A 67 17.67 -16.70 1.84
CA GLN A 67 18.14 -18.06 1.59
C GLN A 67 18.69 -18.21 0.16
N ALA A 68 17.99 -17.69 -0.84
CA ALA A 68 18.46 -17.66 -2.23
C ALA A 68 19.76 -16.85 -2.38
N GLN A 69 19.86 -15.70 -1.70
CA GLN A 69 21.07 -14.87 -1.65
C GLN A 69 22.26 -15.62 -1.05
N ALA A 70 22.05 -16.37 0.04
CA ALA A 70 23.09 -17.18 0.68
C ALA A 70 23.62 -18.28 -0.26
N LYS A 71 22.81 -18.75 -1.21
CA LYS A 71 23.21 -19.71 -2.26
C LYS A 71 23.65 -19.04 -3.56
N ARG A 72 23.85 -17.72 -3.56
CA ARG A 72 24.24 -16.92 -4.73
C ARG A 72 23.29 -17.08 -5.92
N ARG A 73 22.02 -17.41 -5.66
CA ARG A 73 20.98 -17.61 -6.69
C ARG A 73 20.43 -16.30 -7.22
N ILE A 74 20.50 -15.24 -6.41
CA ILE A 74 20.06 -13.89 -6.76
C ILE A 74 21.00 -12.85 -6.12
N PRO A 75 21.02 -11.60 -6.61
CA PRO A 75 21.73 -10.52 -5.93
C PRO A 75 21.25 -10.26 -4.50
N ARG A 76 22.14 -9.71 -3.69
CA ARG A 76 21.81 -9.24 -2.33
C ARG A 76 20.92 -8.00 -2.41
N ASN A 77 20.11 -7.80 -1.37
CA ASN A 77 19.33 -6.58 -1.15
C ASN A 77 18.41 -6.15 -2.30
N LEU A 78 17.84 -7.12 -3.04
CA LEU A 78 16.85 -6.81 -4.05
C LEU A 78 15.67 -6.04 -3.45
N PRO A 79 15.23 -4.92 -4.08
CA PRO A 79 14.00 -4.24 -3.73
C PRO A 79 12.79 -5.12 -4.05
N ILE A 80 11.75 -4.96 -3.26
CA ILE A 80 10.43 -5.56 -3.46
C ILE A 80 9.53 -4.50 -4.09
N GLN A 81 8.80 -4.90 -5.12
CA GLN A 81 7.79 -4.09 -5.79
C GLN A 81 6.46 -4.80 -5.65
N TYR A 82 5.47 -4.14 -5.06
CA TYR A 82 4.10 -4.62 -5.15
C TYR A 82 3.55 -4.18 -6.49
N THR A 83 3.54 -5.10 -7.45
CA THR A 83 3.16 -4.83 -8.86
C THR A 83 1.66 -4.92 -9.08
N GLU A 84 0.92 -5.50 -8.13
CA GLU A 84 -0.53 -5.61 -8.14
C GLU A 84 -1.00 -5.65 -6.69
N TYR A 85 -1.80 -4.66 -6.28
CA TYR A 85 -2.44 -4.68 -4.98
C TYR A 85 -3.70 -3.81 -4.92
N GLY A 86 -4.73 -4.28 -4.22
CA GLY A 86 -6.02 -3.61 -4.14
C GLY A 86 -7.01 -4.38 -3.26
N PHE A 87 -8.25 -3.91 -3.23
CA PHE A 87 -9.32 -4.53 -2.45
C PHE A 87 -10.62 -4.55 -3.25
N GLN A 88 -11.30 -5.70 -3.29
CA GLN A 88 -12.59 -5.90 -3.97
C GLN A 88 -13.65 -4.99 -3.34
N THR A 89 -14.63 -4.51 -4.11
CA THR A 89 -15.73 -3.72 -3.54
C THR A 89 -17.12 -4.29 -3.75
N ASN A 90 -17.97 -4.09 -2.74
CA ASN A 90 -19.42 -4.21 -2.81
C ASN A 90 -20.06 -2.81 -2.69
N PRO A 91 -20.84 -2.36 -3.68
CA PRO A 91 -21.03 -2.96 -5.01
C PRO A 91 -19.75 -2.93 -5.86
N PRO A 92 -19.67 -3.73 -6.94
CA PRO A 92 -20.73 -4.63 -7.40
C PRO A 92 -20.59 -6.08 -6.91
N ASP A 93 -19.43 -6.49 -6.37
CA ASP A 93 -19.21 -7.85 -5.91
C ASP A 93 -19.82 -8.06 -4.51
N GLY A 94 -21.01 -8.66 -4.47
CA GLY A 94 -21.73 -8.95 -3.22
C GLY A 94 -21.13 -10.07 -2.37
N LEU A 95 -20.25 -10.90 -2.93
CA LEU A 95 -19.73 -12.12 -2.28
C LEU A 95 -18.37 -11.86 -1.62
N PHE A 96 -17.45 -11.24 -2.34
CA PHE A 96 -16.07 -11.02 -1.90
C PHE A 96 -15.75 -9.53 -1.72
N GLY A 97 -16.62 -8.62 -2.14
CA GLY A 97 -16.43 -7.19 -2.04
C GLY A 97 -16.55 -6.64 -0.62
N VAL A 98 -15.64 -5.74 -0.25
CA VAL A 98 -15.78 -4.93 0.97
C VAL A 98 -16.48 -3.61 0.68
N SER A 99 -16.96 -2.91 1.71
CA SER A 99 -17.59 -1.61 1.46
C SER A 99 -16.60 -0.63 0.82
N LEU A 100 -17.11 0.27 -0.02
CA LEU A 100 -16.33 1.33 -0.68
C LEU A 100 -15.48 2.15 0.30
N ALA A 101 -16.00 2.40 1.51
CA ALA A 101 -15.28 3.09 2.57
C ALA A 101 -14.12 2.26 3.14
N LYS A 102 -14.29 0.93 3.26
CA LYS A 102 -13.21 0.02 3.67
C LYS A 102 -12.11 -0.02 2.62
N GLN A 103 -12.46 -0.12 1.34
CA GLN A 103 -11.47 -0.06 0.25
C GLN A 103 -10.59 1.18 0.35
N ALA A 104 -11.21 2.36 0.48
CA ALA A 104 -10.50 3.62 0.64
C ALA A 104 -9.60 3.67 1.90
N ALA A 105 -10.06 3.13 3.03
CA ALA A 105 -9.28 3.09 4.26
C ALA A 105 -8.11 2.10 4.18
N TRP A 106 -8.33 0.92 3.62
CA TRP A 106 -7.34 -0.15 3.57
C TRP A 106 -6.24 0.09 2.53
N ILE A 107 -6.52 0.78 1.42
CA ILE A 107 -5.46 1.25 0.51
C ILE A 107 -4.49 2.17 1.28
N ASN A 108 -5.00 3.08 2.11
CA ASN A 108 -4.16 4.01 2.86
C ASN A 108 -3.38 3.32 4.00
N GLU A 109 -4.00 2.37 4.70
CA GLU A 109 -3.31 1.54 5.68
C GLU A 109 -2.20 0.71 5.03
N SER A 110 -2.48 0.16 3.85
CA SER A 110 -1.52 -0.62 3.06
C SER A 110 -0.35 0.21 2.57
N ASP A 111 -0.61 1.41 2.03
CA ASP A 111 0.46 2.32 1.62
C ASP A 111 1.35 2.69 2.81
N PHE A 112 0.78 2.90 4.00
CA PHE A 112 1.56 3.13 5.22
C PHE A 112 2.44 1.91 5.58
N ILE A 113 1.88 0.70 5.55
CA ILE A 113 2.62 -0.54 5.84
C ILE A 113 3.77 -0.72 4.83
N ALA A 114 3.50 -0.50 3.54
CA ALA A 114 4.50 -0.59 2.48
C ALA A 114 5.59 0.48 2.63
N TRP A 115 5.21 1.73 2.86
CA TRP A 115 6.14 2.85 3.09
C TRP A 115 7.05 2.63 4.29
N HIS A 116 6.53 2.00 5.35
CA HIS A 116 7.31 1.71 6.56
C HIS A 116 8.39 0.63 6.35
N ASP A 117 8.27 -0.18 5.30
CA ASP A 117 9.22 -1.23 4.96
C ASP A 117 10.24 -0.74 3.92
N PRO A 118 11.51 -0.49 4.28
CA PRO A 118 12.50 0.07 3.36
C PRO A 118 12.86 -0.86 2.19
N ARG A 119 12.50 -2.16 2.25
CA ARG A 119 12.67 -3.07 1.10
C ARG A 119 11.58 -2.87 0.05
N VAL A 120 10.41 -2.35 0.40
CA VAL A 120 9.33 -2.11 -0.56
C VAL A 120 9.55 -0.75 -1.22
N ARG A 121 9.68 -0.75 -2.55
CA ARG A 121 10.04 0.46 -3.32
C ARG A 121 8.93 0.99 -4.21
N ALA A 122 7.91 0.19 -4.46
CA ALA A 122 6.76 0.56 -5.27
C ALA A 122 5.51 -0.22 -4.83
N VAL A 123 4.36 0.42 -5.00
CA VAL A 123 3.03 -0.19 -4.89
C VAL A 123 2.22 0.27 -6.11
N ALA A 124 1.76 -0.69 -6.90
CA ALA A 124 0.86 -0.46 -8.02
C ALA A 124 -0.55 -0.83 -7.58
N GLN A 125 -1.44 0.18 -7.60
CA GLN A 125 -2.87 -0.03 -7.42
C GLN A 125 -3.39 -0.86 -8.60
N TYR A 126 -3.84 -2.07 -8.31
CA TYR A 126 -4.70 -2.82 -9.20
C TYR A 126 -6.12 -2.60 -8.69
N GLU A 127 -6.97 -1.84 -9.37
CA GLU A 127 -6.77 -1.25 -10.71
C GLU A 127 -7.35 0.16 -10.81
N MET A 128 -7.29 0.75 -12.01
CA MET A 128 -7.82 2.09 -12.26
C MET A 128 -9.35 2.08 -12.38
N ARG A 129 -9.91 1.10 -13.09
CA ARG A 129 -11.33 0.92 -13.37
C ARG A 129 -11.65 -0.54 -13.19
N ASP A 130 -12.69 -0.82 -12.43
CA ASP A 130 -13.25 -2.16 -12.28
C ASP A 130 -13.41 -2.89 -13.60
N GLU A 131 -13.14 -4.18 -13.59
CA GLU A 131 -13.41 -5.08 -14.70
C GLU A 131 -14.92 -5.15 -15.03
N ALA A 132 -15.22 -5.47 -16.29
CA ALA A 132 -16.59 -5.62 -16.75
C ALA A 132 -17.28 -6.88 -16.23
N SER A 133 -16.51 -7.94 -16.00
CA SER A 133 -17.00 -9.22 -15.49
C SER A 133 -16.93 -9.26 -13.97
N LEU A 134 -18.06 -9.54 -13.30
CA LEU A 134 -18.11 -9.73 -11.84
C LEU A 134 -17.28 -10.92 -11.34
N ALA A 135 -16.90 -11.85 -12.23
CA ALA A 135 -16.00 -12.95 -11.89
C ALA A 135 -14.52 -12.51 -11.85
N ALA A 136 -14.22 -11.29 -12.31
CA ALA A 136 -12.89 -10.69 -12.30
C ALA A 136 -12.73 -9.71 -11.12
N PHE A 137 -11.71 -8.86 -11.17
CA PHE A 137 -11.43 -7.92 -10.09
C PHE A 137 -12.38 -6.70 -10.13
N GLN A 138 -12.90 -6.35 -8.96
CA GLN A 138 -13.64 -5.13 -8.67
C GLN A 138 -12.84 -4.24 -7.73
N THR A 139 -11.53 -4.14 -8.01
CA THR A 139 -10.55 -3.43 -7.16
C THR A 139 -10.29 -2.00 -7.61
N GLY A 140 -10.96 -1.56 -8.67
CA GLY A 140 -10.79 -0.27 -9.31
C GLY A 140 -10.88 0.92 -8.36
N LEU A 141 -10.16 2.00 -8.66
CA LEU A 141 -10.43 3.34 -8.10
C LEU A 141 -11.71 3.97 -8.69
N ARG A 142 -12.21 3.37 -9.78
CA ARG A 142 -13.45 3.71 -10.48
C ARG A 142 -14.29 2.46 -10.64
N PHE A 143 -15.61 2.63 -10.65
CA PHE A 143 -16.51 1.60 -11.12
C PHE A 143 -16.32 1.35 -12.62
N ASN A 144 -16.88 0.25 -13.12
CA ASN A 144 -16.78 -0.08 -14.54
C ASN A 144 -17.50 0.96 -15.41
N ASP A 145 -18.41 1.78 -14.90
CA ASP A 145 -18.98 2.90 -15.68
C ASP A 145 -18.14 4.20 -15.65
N GLY A 146 -16.95 4.15 -15.01
CA GLY A 146 -16.03 5.28 -14.91
C GLY A 146 -16.28 6.23 -13.74
N ARG A 147 -17.39 6.08 -13.00
CA ARG A 147 -17.65 6.85 -11.78
C ARG A 147 -16.57 6.61 -10.74
N LEU A 148 -16.14 7.67 -10.07
CA LEU A 148 -15.11 7.60 -9.03
C LEU A 148 -15.62 6.85 -7.80
N LYS A 149 -14.83 5.92 -7.28
CA LYS A 149 -15.03 5.37 -5.94
C LYS A 149 -14.41 6.30 -4.89
N PRO A 150 -14.81 6.21 -3.61
CA PRO A 150 -14.13 6.91 -2.50
C PRO A 150 -12.62 6.64 -2.44
N SER A 151 -12.17 5.48 -2.91
CA SER A 151 -10.75 5.13 -3.03
C SER A 151 -9.97 6.03 -3.99
N TRP A 152 -10.62 6.69 -4.95
CA TRP A 152 -9.96 7.69 -5.81
C TRP A 152 -9.30 8.82 -5.01
N ALA A 153 -10.08 9.45 -4.12
CA ALA A 153 -9.56 10.51 -3.24
C ALA A 153 -8.51 9.98 -2.28
N ALA A 154 -8.71 8.76 -1.76
CA ALA A 154 -7.77 8.09 -0.87
C ALA A 154 -6.45 7.74 -1.57
N TYR A 155 -6.46 7.41 -2.86
CA TYR A 155 -5.26 7.12 -3.64
C TYR A 155 -4.50 8.39 -3.99
N ARG A 156 -5.21 9.48 -4.34
CA ARG A 156 -4.59 10.78 -4.63
C ARG A 156 -3.92 11.38 -3.41
N LEU A 157 -4.59 11.42 -2.26
CA LEU A 157 -4.03 11.92 -1.01
C LEU A 157 -4.18 10.88 0.10
N PRO A 158 -3.31 9.84 0.13
CA PRO A 158 -3.38 8.83 1.17
C PRO A 158 -3.09 9.47 2.52
N LEU A 159 -3.92 9.12 3.49
CA LEU A 159 -3.86 9.56 4.87
C LEU A 159 -4.10 8.36 5.79
N TRP A 160 -3.14 8.09 6.66
CA TRP A 160 -3.27 7.13 7.75
C TRP A 160 -3.06 7.84 9.08
N VAL A 161 -4.06 7.71 9.96
CA VAL A 161 -4.00 8.24 11.32
C VAL A 161 -4.09 7.08 12.27
N ALA A 162 -3.08 6.89 13.12
CA ALA A 162 -3.02 5.79 14.07
C ALA A 162 -2.73 6.28 15.48
N ARG A 163 -3.32 5.61 16.47
CA ARG A 163 -2.96 5.84 17.87
C ARG A 163 -1.59 5.21 18.15
N ARG A 164 -0.72 5.97 18.82
CA ARG A 164 0.61 5.52 19.25
C ARG A 164 0.87 6.05 20.67
N GLY A 165 0.52 5.25 21.67
CA GLY A 165 0.55 5.66 23.07
C GLY A 165 -0.35 6.88 23.33
N SER A 166 0.22 7.94 23.90
CA SER A 166 -0.46 9.21 24.17
C SER A 166 -0.51 10.17 22.97
N LYS A 167 -0.05 9.75 21.79
CA LYS A 167 0.03 10.58 20.57
C LYS A 167 -0.75 9.95 19.41
N LEU A 168 -1.02 10.76 18.40
CA LEU A 168 -1.42 10.31 17.08
C LEU A 168 -0.21 10.33 16.15
N LEU A 169 -0.04 9.27 15.36
CA LEU A 169 0.78 9.28 14.16
C LEU A 169 -0.11 9.69 13.00
N VAL A 170 0.30 10.71 12.26
CA VAL A 170 -0.35 11.15 11.02
C VAL A 170 0.65 10.99 9.89
N TRP A 171 0.40 9.99 9.05
CA TRP A 171 1.18 9.71 7.86
C TRP A 171 0.35 9.99 6.62
N GLY A 172 0.99 10.48 5.55
CA GLY A 172 0.34 10.59 4.26
C GLY A 172 1.28 10.93 3.14
N GLN A 173 0.71 11.11 1.95
CA GLN A 173 1.43 11.46 0.73
C GLN A 173 0.67 12.51 -0.08
N LEU A 174 1.39 13.47 -0.63
CA LEU A 174 0.93 14.35 -1.70
C LEU A 174 1.25 13.70 -3.03
N ARG A 175 0.57 12.58 -3.35
CA ARG A 175 0.91 11.73 -4.51
C ARG A 175 0.97 12.50 -5.86
N PRO A 176 0.12 13.51 -6.13
CA PRO A 176 0.17 14.27 -7.38
C PRO A 176 1.25 15.36 -7.42
N ALA A 177 1.92 15.64 -6.30
CA ALA A 177 3.00 16.63 -6.29
C ALA A 177 4.16 16.13 -7.16
N ALA A 178 4.83 17.06 -7.84
CA ALA A 178 6.02 16.73 -8.61
C ALA A 178 7.12 16.14 -7.71
N ASP A 179 7.89 15.21 -8.25
CA ASP A 179 9.03 14.63 -7.54
C ASP A 179 10.01 15.73 -7.08
N GLY A 180 10.29 15.78 -5.79
CA GLY A 180 11.20 16.78 -5.21
C GLY A 180 10.58 18.15 -4.92
N ALA A 181 9.29 18.36 -5.24
CA ALA A 181 8.60 19.59 -4.86
C ALA A 181 8.54 19.75 -3.33
N VAL A 182 8.68 21.00 -2.87
CA VAL A 182 8.46 21.37 -1.47
C VAL A 182 7.06 21.95 -1.36
N GLU A 183 6.18 21.25 -0.64
CA GLU A 183 4.76 21.57 -0.54
C GLU A 183 4.36 21.86 0.92
N GLN A 184 3.22 22.52 1.11
CA GLN A 184 2.61 22.72 2.43
C GLN A 184 1.27 21.99 2.48
N VAL A 185 1.03 21.19 3.53
CA VAL A 185 -0.24 20.49 3.72
C VAL A 185 -0.83 20.80 5.09
N ASP A 186 -2.12 21.10 5.11
CA ASP A 186 -2.87 21.31 6.34
C ASP A 186 -3.47 20.01 6.83
N ILE A 187 -3.07 19.59 8.02
CA ILE A 187 -3.73 18.53 8.77
C ILE A 187 -4.91 19.14 9.52
N GLN A 188 -6.11 18.68 9.21
CA GLN A 188 -7.35 19.21 9.75
C GLN A 188 -8.08 18.17 10.63
N ASN A 189 -8.81 18.65 11.63
CA ASN A 189 -9.63 17.83 12.52
C ASN A 189 -11.05 18.40 12.64
N ALA A 190 -12.03 17.49 12.79
CA ALA A 190 -13.41 17.82 13.13
C ALA A 190 -13.95 16.83 14.18
N PRO A 191 -14.94 17.22 15.02
CA PRO A 191 -15.57 16.30 15.97
C PRO A 191 -16.21 15.08 15.29
N THR A 192 -16.85 15.30 14.14
CA THR A 192 -17.52 14.27 13.33
C THR A 192 -17.21 14.46 11.84
N ALA A 193 -17.57 13.48 11.01
CA ALA A 193 -17.35 13.55 9.56
C ALA A 193 -18.11 14.69 8.86
N ASN A 194 -19.23 15.12 9.45
CA ASN A 194 -20.06 16.22 8.95
C ASN A 194 -19.78 17.55 9.69
N GLY A 195 -18.83 17.55 10.63
CA GLY A 195 -18.49 18.74 11.40
C GLY A 195 -17.58 19.71 10.62
N ALA A 196 -17.45 20.93 11.15
CA ALA A 196 -16.51 21.90 10.64
C ALA A 196 -15.05 21.43 10.88
N PHE A 197 -14.29 21.29 9.80
CA PHE A 197 -12.87 20.96 9.86
C PHE A 197 -12.05 22.22 10.10
N THR A 198 -11.13 22.15 11.06
CA THR A 198 -10.19 23.23 11.39
C THR A 198 -8.76 22.75 11.23
N SER A 199 -7.87 23.61 10.74
CA SER A 199 -6.45 23.31 10.62
C SER A 199 -5.82 23.18 12.02
N VAL A 200 -5.19 22.02 12.25
CA VAL A 200 -4.49 21.68 13.50
C VAL A 200 -2.98 21.91 13.34
N LYS A 201 -2.44 21.60 12.17
CA LYS A 201 -1.03 21.76 11.86
C LYS A 201 -0.80 21.85 10.35
N THR A 202 -0.03 22.84 9.92
CA THR A 202 0.55 22.88 8.58
C THR A 202 1.91 22.18 8.58
N VAL A 203 2.17 21.33 7.59
CA VAL A 203 3.40 20.55 7.46
C VAL A 203 4.08 20.89 6.14
N THR A 204 5.36 21.28 6.23
CA THR A 204 6.21 21.40 5.04
C THR A 204 6.71 20.03 4.62
N VAL A 205 6.24 19.56 3.47
CA VAL A 205 6.58 18.26 2.89
C VAL A 205 7.82 18.41 2.02
N ARG A 206 8.91 17.77 2.43
CA ARG A 206 10.23 17.82 1.74
C ARG A 206 10.68 16.48 1.15
N SER A 207 9.93 15.42 1.42
CA SER A 207 10.25 14.10 0.88
C SER A 207 10.19 14.14 -0.65
N ARG A 208 11.17 13.53 -1.34
CA ARG A 208 11.21 13.44 -2.81
C ARG A 208 9.90 12.95 -3.42
N LYS A 209 9.15 12.10 -2.72
CA LYS A 209 7.89 11.50 -3.20
C LYS A 209 6.66 12.05 -2.48
N GLY A 210 6.77 13.21 -1.85
CA GLY A 210 5.63 13.89 -1.22
C GLY A 210 5.13 13.26 0.08
N PHE A 211 5.91 12.38 0.72
CA PHE A 211 5.52 11.75 2.00
C PHE A 211 5.73 12.68 3.20
N PHE A 212 4.81 12.63 4.15
CA PHE A 212 4.96 13.22 5.47
C PHE A 212 4.58 12.23 6.57
N ASN A 213 5.20 12.36 7.73
CA ASN A 213 4.94 11.52 8.89
C ASN A 213 5.19 12.33 10.17
N VAL A 214 4.12 12.74 10.84
CA VAL A 214 4.20 13.61 12.02
C VAL A 214 3.49 13.01 13.22
N LYS A 215 3.95 13.35 14.41
CA LYS A 215 3.27 13.03 15.67
C LYS A 215 2.49 14.25 16.15
N LEU A 216 1.23 14.06 16.50
CA LEU A 216 0.36 15.09 17.07
C LEU A 216 -0.10 14.67 18.48
N PRO A 217 -0.47 15.62 19.36
CA PRO A 217 -1.21 15.31 20.57
C PRO A 217 -2.46 14.49 20.27
N LYS A 218 -2.84 13.59 21.19
CA LYS A 218 -4.07 12.81 21.04
C LYS A 218 -5.28 13.73 21.05
N ARG A 219 -6.09 13.65 20.00
CA ARG A 219 -7.32 14.42 19.85
C ARG A 219 -8.40 13.56 19.22
N ALA A 220 -9.62 13.67 19.75
CA ALA A 220 -10.77 12.91 19.29
C ALA A 220 -11.26 13.40 17.91
N GLY A 221 -12.24 12.68 17.36
CA GLY A 221 -12.87 13.03 16.10
C GLY A 221 -12.20 12.41 14.88
N VAL A 222 -12.39 13.08 13.75
CA VAL A 222 -11.94 12.65 12.44
C VAL A 222 -10.89 13.61 11.88
N TRP A 223 -10.13 13.13 10.93
CA TRP A 223 -8.98 13.82 10.38
C TRP A 223 -9.07 13.84 8.86
N ARG A 224 -8.59 14.90 8.24
CA ARG A 224 -8.32 14.95 6.80
C ARG A 224 -7.09 15.80 6.56
N VAL A 225 -6.56 15.76 5.36
CA VAL A 225 -5.61 16.77 4.89
C VAL A 225 -6.23 17.59 3.78
N SER A 226 -5.85 18.87 3.75
CA SER A 226 -6.12 19.79 2.66
C SER A 226 -4.79 20.26 2.10
N TRP A 227 -4.64 20.14 0.77
CA TRP A 227 -3.44 20.55 0.07
C TRP A 227 -3.82 21.34 -1.17
N THR A 228 -3.26 22.53 -1.30
CA THR A 228 -3.29 23.30 -2.55
C THR A 228 -1.91 23.19 -3.18
N PRO A 229 -1.78 22.68 -4.42
CA PRO A 229 -0.49 22.58 -5.08
C PRO A 229 0.21 23.94 -5.17
N SER A 230 1.51 23.97 -4.87
CA SER A 230 2.33 25.18 -5.02
C SER A 230 2.36 25.74 -6.45
N THR A 231 2.10 24.88 -7.43
CA THR A 231 1.97 25.22 -8.86
C THR A 231 0.63 25.84 -9.24
N GLY A 232 -0.30 25.98 -8.28
CA GLY A 232 -1.64 26.54 -8.49
C GLY A 232 -2.73 25.47 -8.65
N GLY A 233 -3.98 25.93 -8.67
CA GLY A 233 -5.17 25.09 -8.79
C GLY A 233 -6.01 25.02 -7.51
N ALA A 234 -7.07 24.22 -7.55
CA ALA A 234 -7.98 24.06 -6.41
C ALA A 234 -7.38 23.19 -5.31
N ALA A 235 -7.80 23.43 -4.07
CA ALA A 235 -7.46 22.60 -2.94
C ALA A 235 -7.98 21.16 -3.14
N ILE A 236 -7.11 20.19 -2.90
CA ILE A 236 -7.43 18.76 -2.95
C ILE A 236 -7.56 18.28 -1.50
N LEU A 237 -8.64 17.56 -1.23
CA LEU A 237 -8.91 16.97 0.08
C LEU A 237 -8.62 15.47 0.06
N SER A 238 -8.03 14.95 1.14
CA SER A 238 -8.01 13.51 1.37
C SER A 238 -9.41 13.01 1.75
N ARG A 239 -9.56 11.67 1.81
CA ARG A 239 -10.66 11.06 2.55
C ARG A 239 -10.68 11.56 4.01
N VAL A 240 -11.83 11.40 4.66
CA VAL A 240 -11.95 11.54 6.11
C VAL A 240 -11.44 10.25 6.77
N ALA A 241 -10.46 10.38 7.65
CA ALA A 241 -9.83 9.30 8.40
C ALA A 241 -10.25 9.32 9.87
N ARG A 242 -10.55 8.13 10.40
CA ARG A 242 -10.67 7.91 11.84
C ARG A 242 -9.35 7.35 12.37
N PRO A 243 -8.88 7.75 13.55
CA PRO A 243 -7.69 7.15 14.15
C PRO A 243 -7.86 5.63 14.31
N GLY A 244 -7.04 4.86 13.59
CA GLY A 244 -6.89 3.43 13.74
C GLY A 244 -6.21 3.04 15.05
N ARG A 245 -6.12 1.73 15.31
CA ARG A 245 -5.25 1.20 16.35
C ARG A 245 -3.79 1.22 15.92
#